data_AF-A0A7R9DAN3-F1
#
_entry.id   AF-A0A7R9DAN3-F1
#
_cell.length_a   1.000
_cell.length_b   1.000
_cell.length_c   1.000
_cell.angle_alpha   90.00
_cell.angle_beta   90.00
_cell.angle_gamma   90.00
#
_symmetry.space_group_name_H-M   'P 1'
#
loop_
_entity.id
_entity.type
_entity.pdbx_description
1 polymer ?
#
loop_
_entity_poly.entity_id
_entity_poly.type
_entity_poly.pdbx_seq_one_letter_code
_entity_poly.pdbx_strand_id
1 'polypeptide(L)'
;MYLHWLHGGRLRVKLSGYMGNVRFLFLVTIFFPTDGGKPVGTVIAIDRLPIYPIEGVTIIGNTDFTTAAALEKLLSVMKGRQADAVVSDMAPNATGVRAMDHENIVQLAYSATRFALQTSRVGAFLLVKLWDGASTIALEKDLIRFYDKVKAVKPMASRSDSAEMFFLARGFKGLQS
;
A
#
# COMPACT_ATOMS: atom_id res chain seq x y z
N MET A 1 3.94 6.43 -9.32
CA MET A 1 3.21 6.89 -8.12
C MET A 1 4.11 7.81 -7.33
N TYR A 2 3.66 9.02 -6.98
CA TYR A 2 4.39 9.92 -6.09
C TYR A 2 3.54 10.22 -4.86
N LEU A 3 4.11 9.99 -3.68
CA LEU A 3 3.50 10.35 -2.41
C LEU A 3 3.94 11.78 -2.08
N HIS A 4 2.99 12.71 -2.00
CA HIS A 4 3.27 14.10 -1.65
C HIS A 4 2.67 14.42 -0.30
N TRP A 5 3.52 14.79 0.66
CA TRP A 5 3.03 15.30 1.94
C TRP A 5 2.69 16.78 1.81
N LEU A 6 1.50 17.15 2.30
CA LEU A 6 1.15 18.54 2.50
C LEU A 6 1.61 18.97 3.90
N HIS A 7 1.86 20.28 4.06
CA HIS A 7 2.02 20.91 5.37
C HIS A 7 0.87 20.50 6.31
N GLY A 8 1.20 20.17 7.57
CA GLY A 8 0.24 19.75 8.59
C GLY A 8 -0.05 18.25 8.66
N GLY A 9 0.87 17.38 8.22
CA GLY A 9 0.75 15.92 8.42
C GLY A 9 -0.34 15.26 7.55
N ARG A 10 -0.69 15.86 6.42
CA ARG A 10 -1.72 15.34 5.51
C ARG A 10 -1.05 14.72 4.29
N LEU A 11 -1.12 13.39 4.14
CA LEU A 11 -0.65 12.73 2.93
C LEU A 11 -1.62 13.03 1.76
N ARG A 12 -1.08 13.52 0.64
CA ARG A 12 -1.68 13.38 -0.70
C ARG A 12 -0.93 12.31 -1.47
N VAL A 13 -1.60 11.20 -1.75
CA VAL A 13 -1.09 10.22 -2.71
C VAL A 13 -1.39 10.77 -4.11
N LYS A 14 -0.35 11.13 -4.88
CA LYS A 14 -0.51 11.39 -6.31
C LYS A 14 -0.15 10.12 -7.07
N LEU A 15 -1.17 9.33 -7.40
CA LEU A 15 -1.06 8.19 -8.29
C LEU A 15 -0.84 8.72 -9.73
N SER A 16 0.37 9.18 -10.09
CA SER A 16 0.75 9.35 -11.51
C SER A 16 1.70 8.24 -11.91
N GLY A 17 1.34 7.55 -13.00
CA GLY A 17 1.97 6.32 -13.47
C GLY A 17 3.43 6.54 -13.85
N TYR A 18 4.29 5.63 -13.37
CA TYR A 18 5.43 5.24 -14.19
C TYR A 18 4.86 4.29 -15.25
N MET A 19 4.95 4.72 -16.51
CA MET A 19 4.53 3.94 -17.67
C MET A 19 5.38 2.66 -17.74
N GLY A 20 4.75 1.54 -17.46
CA GLY A 20 5.31 0.19 -17.50
C GLY A 20 4.39 -0.73 -16.71
N ASN A 21 4.24 -1.98 -17.12
CA ASN A 21 3.33 -2.97 -16.51
C ASN A 21 3.71 -3.40 -15.07
N VAL A 22 4.38 -2.54 -14.30
CA VAL A 22 4.99 -2.88 -13.01
C VAL A 22 4.06 -2.50 -11.86
N ARG A 23 3.84 -3.45 -10.94
CA ARG A 23 2.78 -3.45 -9.93
C ARG A 23 3.40 -3.64 -8.55
N PHE A 24 3.77 -2.54 -7.93
CA PHE A 24 4.57 -2.55 -6.71
C PHE A 24 3.74 -2.56 -5.42
N LEU A 25 4.33 -3.14 -4.38
CA LEU A 25 4.01 -2.79 -3.00
C LEU A 25 5.05 -1.78 -2.50
N PHE A 26 4.61 -0.59 -2.10
CA PHE A 26 5.46 0.41 -1.47
C PHE A 26 5.19 0.47 0.02
N LEU A 27 6.24 0.33 0.81
CA LEU A 27 6.25 0.64 2.22
C LEU A 27 6.92 1.99 2.46
N VAL A 28 6.30 2.81 3.31
CA VAL A 28 6.77 4.16 3.58
C VAL A 28 6.93 4.31 5.08
N THR A 29 8.16 4.55 5.51
CA THR A 29 8.57 4.68 6.91
C THR A 29 9.00 6.13 7.12
N ILE A 30 8.22 6.94 7.83
CA ILE A 30 8.43 8.38 8.01
C ILE A 30 8.55 8.73 9.49
N PHE A 31 9.67 9.37 9.84
CA PHE A 31 9.86 10.00 11.15
C PHE A 31 10.25 11.46 10.91
N PHE A 32 9.58 12.43 11.56
CA PHE A 32 10.01 13.83 11.55
C PHE A 32 10.69 14.18 12.88
N PRO A 33 11.78 14.97 12.83
CA PRO A 33 11.66 16.42 12.81
C PRO A 33 12.20 17.02 11.50
N THR A 34 11.54 18.07 11.04
CA THR A 34 11.80 18.76 9.78
C THR A 34 13.21 19.33 9.70
N ASP A 35 13.93 19.06 8.62
CA ASP A 35 15.02 19.92 8.16
C ASP A 35 14.41 21.02 7.26
N GLY A 36 14.41 22.28 7.73
CA GLY A 36 13.90 23.42 6.97
C GLY A 36 12.44 23.32 6.49
N GLY A 37 11.58 22.61 7.22
CA GLY A 37 10.15 22.44 6.87
C GLY A 37 9.84 21.38 5.81
N LYS A 38 10.84 20.60 5.37
CA LYS A 38 10.62 19.51 4.40
C LYS A 38 10.45 18.16 5.10
N PRO A 39 9.42 17.38 4.69
CA PRO A 39 9.30 15.99 5.09
C PRO A 39 10.51 15.15 4.65
N VAL A 40 11.23 14.53 5.60
CA VAL A 40 12.24 13.49 5.33
C VAL A 40 11.65 12.11 5.69
N GLY A 41 11.83 11.12 4.82
CA GLY A 41 11.28 9.77 5.02
C GLY A 41 12.04 8.71 4.23
N THR A 42 11.96 7.46 4.68
CA THR A 42 12.51 6.29 3.96
C THR A 42 11.38 5.62 3.18
N VAL A 43 11.63 5.34 1.90
CA VAL A 43 10.73 4.52 1.07
C VAL A 43 11.40 3.17 0.82
N ILE A 44 10.65 2.09 1.03
CA ILE A 44 11.08 0.72 0.74
C ILE A 44 10.07 0.12 -0.24
N ALA A 45 10.53 -0.28 -1.42
CA ALA A 45 9.69 -0.93 -2.42
C ALA A 45 9.94 -2.44 -2.43
N ILE A 46 8.88 -3.24 -2.49
CA ILE A 46 8.93 -4.69 -2.62
C ILE A 46 8.13 -5.09 -3.86
N ASP A 47 8.73 -5.93 -4.71
CA ASP A 47 8.05 -6.47 -5.88
C ASP A 47 8.59 -7.86 -6.21
N ARG A 48 7.70 -8.69 -6.75
CA ARG A 48 8.04 -10.03 -7.25
C ARG A 48 8.91 -9.94 -8.51
N LEU A 49 8.81 -8.85 -9.26
CA LEU A 49 9.63 -8.55 -10.43
C LEU A 49 10.85 -7.70 -10.04
N PRO A 50 11.90 -7.69 -10.87
CA PRO A 50 13.00 -6.75 -10.70
C PRO A 50 12.51 -5.32 -10.91
N ILE A 51 13.00 -4.40 -10.08
CA ILE A 51 12.72 -2.96 -10.15
C ILE A 51 14.02 -2.24 -10.53
N TYR A 52 13.98 -1.35 -11.51
CA TYR A 52 15.10 -0.46 -11.78
C TYR A 52 15.39 0.43 -10.57
N PRO A 53 16.66 0.75 -10.27
CA PRO A 53 16.99 1.66 -9.18
C PRO A 53 16.21 2.97 -9.27
N ILE A 54 15.55 3.35 -8.16
CA ILE A 54 14.87 4.63 -8.01
C ILE A 54 15.58 5.40 -6.90
N GLU A 55 15.98 6.64 -7.19
CA GLU A 55 16.66 7.49 -6.22
C GLU A 55 15.80 7.67 -4.95
N GLY A 56 16.44 7.51 -3.78
CA GLY A 56 15.78 7.64 -2.48
C GLY A 56 14.87 6.46 -2.09
N VAL A 57 14.83 5.38 -2.88
CA VAL A 57 14.02 4.18 -2.60
C VAL A 57 14.93 2.98 -2.36
N THR A 58 14.76 2.31 -1.21
CA THR A 58 15.36 0.99 -0.99
C THR A 58 14.52 -0.06 -1.69
N ILE A 59 15.12 -0.84 -2.59
CA ILE A 59 14.41 -1.83 -3.40
C ILE A 59 14.69 -3.25 -2.89
N ILE A 60 13.62 -4.00 -2.65
CA ILE A 60 13.62 -5.45 -2.39
C ILE A 60 12.91 -6.13 -3.58
N GLY A 61 13.61 -6.23 -4.71
CA GLY A 61 13.08 -6.87 -5.93
C GLY A 61 13.13 -8.40 -5.88
N ASN A 62 12.53 -9.05 -6.88
CA ASN A 62 12.47 -10.52 -7.00
C ASN A 62 11.96 -11.20 -5.73
N THR A 63 11.01 -10.57 -5.05
CA THR A 63 10.57 -10.97 -3.71
C THR A 63 9.05 -10.95 -3.63
N ASP A 64 8.47 -12.10 -3.33
CA ASP A 64 7.04 -12.20 -3.04
C ASP A 64 6.77 -11.74 -1.61
N PHE A 65 6.12 -10.59 -1.45
CA PHE A 65 5.83 -9.96 -0.17
C PHE A 65 4.95 -10.82 0.76
N THR A 66 4.27 -11.85 0.25
CA THR A 66 3.46 -12.77 1.05
C THR A 66 4.28 -13.80 1.82
N THR A 67 5.58 -13.91 1.51
CA THR A 67 6.48 -14.91 2.12
C THR A 67 7.09 -14.40 3.42
N ALA A 68 7.36 -15.33 4.35
CA ALA A 68 8.08 -15.01 5.58
C ALA A 68 9.47 -14.40 5.31
N ALA A 69 10.18 -14.92 4.31
CA ALA A 69 11.49 -14.41 3.89
C ALA A 69 11.42 -12.94 3.42
N ALA A 70 10.34 -12.53 2.76
CA ALA A 70 10.15 -11.13 2.37
C ALA A 70 9.93 -10.23 3.59
N LEU A 71 9.14 -10.69 4.56
CA LEU A 71 8.94 -9.99 5.82
C LEU A 71 10.26 -9.85 6.59
N GLU A 72 11.05 -10.91 6.71
CA GLU A 72 12.37 -10.87 7.36
C GLU A 72 13.34 -9.89 6.69
N LYS A 73 13.44 -9.93 5.35
CA LYS A 73 14.23 -8.97 4.58
C LYS A 73 13.79 -7.54 4.84
N LEU A 74 12.47 -7.30 4.84
CA LEU A 74 11.92 -5.99 5.13
C LEU A 74 12.30 -5.54 6.55
N LEU A 75 12.05 -6.37 7.57
CA LEU A 75 12.31 -6.03 8.97
C LEU A 75 13.79 -5.68 9.20
N SER A 76 14.70 -6.39 8.53
CA SER A 76 16.14 -6.09 8.53
C SER A 76 16.42 -4.68 7.97
N VAL A 77 15.81 -4.32 6.83
CA VAL A 77 15.93 -2.97 6.24
C VAL A 77 15.29 -1.90 7.12
N MET A 78 14.18 -2.23 7.80
CA MET A 78 13.50 -1.30 8.70
C MET A 78 14.29 -1.04 9.98
N LYS A 79 15.20 -1.92 10.40
CA LYS A 79 16.07 -1.74 11.59
C LYS A 79 15.25 -1.42 12.85
N GLY A 80 14.20 -2.20 13.10
CA GLY A 80 13.30 -2.02 14.25
C GLY A 80 12.29 -0.87 14.12
N ARG A 81 12.33 -0.10 13.02
CA ARG A 81 11.29 0.90 12.72
C ARG A 81 10.01 0.21 12.26
N GLN A 82 8.89 0.92 12.39
CA GLN A 82 7.58 0.50 11.91
C GLN A 82 7.06 1.50 10.87
N ALA A 83 6.22 1.03 9.94
CA ALA A 83 5.75 1.82 8.82
C ALA A 83 4.64 2.78 9.23
N ASP A 84 4.72 4.01 8.71
CA ASP A 84 3.66 5.03 8.79
C ASP A 84 2.61 4.81 7.72
N ALA A 85 3.02 4.21 6.60
CA ALA A 85 2.15 3.86 5.52
C ALA A 85 2.54 2.56 4.83
N VAL A 86 1.52 1.86 4.38
CA VAL A 86 1.64 0.80 3.37
C VAL A 86 0.77 1.20 2.18
N VAL A 87 1.34 1.15 0.98
CA VAL A 87 0.67 1.52 -0.26
C VAL A 87 0.82 0.39 -1.28
N SER A 88 -0.29 -0.21 -1.66
CA SER A 88 -0.35 -1.25 -2.68
C SER A 88 -1.09 -0.74 -3.91
N ASP A 89 -0.38 -0.65 -5.04
CA ASP A 89 -0.94 -0.47 -6.38
C ASP A 89 -0.84 -1.79 -7.16
N MET A 90 -0.99 -2.90 -6.45
CA MET A 90 -0.88 -4.22 -7.04
C MET A 90 -2.21 -4.65 -7.68
N ALA A 91 -2.09 -5.49 -8.69
CA ALA A 91 -3.21 -6.21 -9.27
C ALA A 91 -2.72 -7.60 -9.71
N PRO A 92 -3.59 -8.61 -9.72
CA PRO A 92 -3.26 -9.95 -10.22
C PRO A 92 -3.24 -9.98 -11.75
N ASN A 93 -2.53 -10.94 -12.35
CA ASN A 93 -2.63 -11.19 -13.79
C ASN A 93 -4.09 -11.45 -14.16
N ALA A 94 -4.56 -10.81 -15.23
CA ALA A 94 -5.93 -10.99 -15.69
C ALA A 94 -6.08 -12.37 -16.30
N THR A 95 -7.08 -13.11 -15.81
CA THR A 95 -7.52 -14.39 -16.35
C THR A 95 -8.50 -14.18 -17.52
N GLY A 96 -9.13 -13.00 -17.60
CA GLY A 96 -10.18 -12.69 -18.56
C GLY A 96 -11.57 -13.05 -18.05
N VAL A 97 -11.68 -13.75 -16.91
CA VAL A 97 -12.93 -14.09 -16.25
C VAL A 97 -13.19 -13.08 -15.15
N ARG A 98 -14.12 -12.14 -15.38
CA ARG A 98 -14.38 -10.99 -14.47
C ARG A 98 -14.54 -11.38 -13.00
N ALA A 99 -15.32 -12.44 -12.72
CA ALA A 99 -15.53 -12.90 -11.35
C ALA A 99 -14.24 -13.43 -10.72
N MET A 100 -13.44 -14.19 -11.45
CA MET A 100 -12.15 -14.70 -10.95
C MET A 100 -11.14 -13.56 -10.75
N ASP A 101 -11.11 -12.61 -11.69
CA ASP A 101 -10.25 -11.43 -11.62
C ASP A 101 -10.60 -10.55 -10.41
N HIS A 102 -11.89 -10.35 -10.13
CA HIS A 102 -12.37 -9.64 -8.94
C HIS A 102 -11.92 -10.33 -7.64
N GLU A 103 -12.12 -11.64 -7.57
CA GLU A 103 -11.77 -12.42 -6.38
C GLU A 103 -10.25 -12.41 -6.16
N ASN A 104 -9.46 -12.53 -7.23
CA ASN A 104 -8.01 -12.47 -7.16
C ASN A 104 -7.50 -11.11 -6.64
N ILE A 105 -8.10 -9.99 -7.06
CA ILE A 105 -7.66 -8.67 -6.57
C ILE A 105 -8.07 -8.44 -5.12
N VAL A 106 -9.23 -8.95 -4.69
CA VAL A 106 -9.66 -8.91 -3.29
C VAL A 106 -8.73 -9.76 -2.42
N GLN A 107 -8.35 -10.97 -2.86
CA GLN A 107 -7.37 -11.80 -2.13
C GLN A 107 -6.00 -11.12 -2.03
N LEU A 108 -5.54 -10.49 -3.10
CA LEU A 108 -4.30 -9.72 -3.10
C LEU A 108 -4.35 -8.54 -2.11
N ALA A 109 -5.50 -7.87 -2.03
CA ALA A 109 -5.73 -6.79 -1.07
C ALA A 109 -5.76 -7.29 0.38
N TYR A 110 -6.32 -8.48 0.64
CA TYR A 110 -6.21 -9.15 1.94
C TYR A 110 -4.76 -9.46 2.31
N SER A 111 -3.95 -9.96 1.37
CA SER A 111 -2.52 -10.18 1.58
C SER A 111 -1.77 -8.89 1.91
N ALA A 112 -2.05 -7.80 1.17
CA ALA A 112 -1.49 -6.48 1.45
C ALA A 112 -1.92 -5.95 2.83
N THR A 113 -3.17 -6.21 3.23
CA THR A 113 -3.68 -5.86 4.55
C THR A 113 -2.94 -6.61 5.65
N ARG A 114 -2.79 -7.94 5.54
CA ARG A 114 -2.01 -8.74 6.51
C ARG A 114 -0.58 -8.22 6.66
N PHE A 115 0.08 -7.95 5.54
CA PHE A 115 1.41 -7.37 5.52
C PHE A 115 1.47 -6.01 6.24
N ALA A 116 0.49 -5.14 5.98
CA ALA A 116 0.40 -3.84 6.62
C ALA A 116 0.24 -3.96 8.15
N LEU A 117 -0.64 -4.86 8.61
CA LEU A 117 -0.87 -5.08 10.04
C LEU A 117 0.39 -5.54 10.79
N GLN A 118 1.27 -6.32 10.14
CA GLN A 118 2.51 -6.81 10.74
C GLN A 118 3.64 -5.78 10.76
N THR A 119 3.59 -4.78 9.89
CA THR A 119 4.72 -3.85 9.64
C THR A 119 4.45 -2.42 10.10
N SER A 120 3.18 -2.07 10.33
CA SER A 120 2.75 -0.70 10.61
C SER A 120 2.77 -0.36 12.11
N ARG A 121 3.05 0.91 12.42
CA ARG A 121 2.84 1.44 13.77
C ARG A 121 1.38 1.80 14.02
N VAL A 122 0.98 1.90 15.28
CA VAL A 122 -0.30 2.50 15.65
C VAL A 122 -0.42 3.91 15.05
N GLY A 123 -1.59 4.22 14.50
CA GLY A 123 -1.89 5.47 13.79
C GLY A 123 -1.52 5.48 12.30
N ALA A 124 -0.86 4.44 11.79
CA ALA A 124 -0.51 4.33 10.37
C ALA A 124 -1.73 4.23 9.45
N PHE A 125 -1.49 4.32 8.14
CA PHE A 125 -2.51 4.15 7.11
C PHE A 125 -2.14 3.11 6.07
N LEU A 126 -3.16 2.48 5.49
CA LEU A 126 -3.07 1.57 4.37
C LEU A 126 -3.84 2.17 3.20
N LEU A 127 -3.19 2.21 2.03
CA LEU A 127 -3.84 2.44 0.76
C LEU A 127 -3.71 1.17 -0.09
N VAL A 128 -4.84 0.57 -0.47
CA VAL A 128 -4.83 -0.69 -1.22
C VAL A 128 -5.75 -0.63 -2.42
N LYS A 129 -5.24 -1.02 -3.58
CA LYS A 129 -5.98 -1.07 -4.85
C LYS A 129 -6.97 -2.22 -4.91
N LEU A 130 -8.11 -1.94 -5.52
CA LEU A 130 -9.19 -2.88 -5.79
C LEU A 130 -9.87 -2.56 -7.12
N TRP A 131 -10.72 -3.47 -7.57
CA TRP A 131 -11.78 -3.19 -8.52
C TRP A 131 -13.11 -3.15 -7.77
N ASP A 132 -13.97 -2.21 -8.14
CA ASP A 132 -15.31 -2.10 -7.58
C ASP A 132 -16.11 -3.37 -7.87
N GLY A 133 -16.83 -3.88 -6.86
CA GLY A 133 -17.57 -5.13 -6.94
C GLY A 133 -17.95 -5.69 -5.57
N ALA A 134 -18.86 -6.67 -5.56
CA ALA A 134 -19.56 -7.14 -4.35
C ALA A 134 -18.62 -7.58 -3.21
N SER A 135 -17.54 -8.29 -3.54
CA SER A 135 -16.60 -8.85 -2.55
C SER A 135 -15.72 -7.80 -1.84
N THR A 136 -15.77 -6.52 -2.26
CA THR A 136 -15.07 -5.41 -1.57
C THR A 136 -15.68 -5.06 -0.22
N ILE A 137 -16.99 -5.29 -0.04
CA ILE A 137 -17.73 -4.95 1.19
C ILE A 137 -17.20 -5.75 2.38
N ALA A 138 -16.85 -7.02 2.17
CA ALA A 138 -16.29 -7.88 3.22
C ALA A 138 -14.93 -7.35 3.69
N LEU A 139 -14.06 -6.98 2.75
CA LEU A 139 -12.76 -6.40 3.07
C LEU A 139 -12.90 -5.05 3.79
N GLU A 140 -13.84 -4.19 3.39
CA GLU A 140 -14.10 -2.94 4.10
C GLU A 140 -14.50 -3.17 5.57
N LYS A 141 -15.40 -4.12 5.82
CA LYS A 141 -15.83 -4.49 7.17
C LYS A 141 -14.64 -4.99 8.01
N ASP A 142 -13.77 -5.80 7.44
CA ASP A 142 -12.57 -6.27 8.13
C ASP A 142 -11.59 -5.12 8.41
N LEU A 143 -11.38 -4.21 7.46
CA LEU A 143 -10.50 -3.05 7.64
C LEU A 143 -11.00 -2.13 8.77
N ILE A 144 -12.31 -1.93 8.94
CA ILE A 144 -12.88 -1.10 10.02
C ILE A 144 -12.55 -1.68 11.41
N ARG A 145 -12.29 -2.99 11.52
CA ARG A 145 -11.86 -3.59 12.79
C ARG A 145 -10.46 -3.12 13.17
N PHE A 146 -9.55 -3.04 12.21
CA PHE A 146 -8.15 -2.69 12.43
C PHE A 146 -7.85 -1.20 12.33
N TYR A 147 -8.68 -0.41 11.65
CA TYR A 147 -8.45 1.01 11.40
C TYR A 147 -9.62 1.88 11.88
N ASP A 148 -9.34 3.11 12.29
CA ASP A 148 -10.37 4.05 12.78
C ASP A 148 -11.32 4.51 11.67
N LYS A 149 -10.80 4.70 10.45
CA LYS A 149 -11.56 5.19 9.30
C LYS A 149 -11.15 4.48 8.03
N VAL A 150 -12.10 3.89 7.32
CA VAL A 150 -11.92 3.32 5.98
C VAL A 150 -12.76 4.14 5.00
N LYS A 151 -12.19 4.43 3.82
CA LYS A 151 -12.89 5.13 2.74
C LYS A 151 -12.53 4.54 1.39
N ALA A 152 -13.53 4.31 0.55
CA ALA A 152 -13.33 4.13 -0.88
C ALA A 152 -12.85 5.45 -1.51
N VAL A 153 -11.81 5.37 -2.35
CA VAL A 153 -11.21 6.51 -3.05
C VAL A 153 -11.05 6.13 -4.52
N LYS A 154 -11.67 6.91 -5.42
CA LYS A 154 -11.43 6.80 -6.85
C LYS A 154 -10.30 7.75 -7.24
N PRO A 155 -9.24 7.30 -7.93
CA PRO A 155 -8.17 8.19 -8.38
C PRO A 155 -8.72 9.22 -9.37
N MET A 156 -8.33 10.50 -9.24
CA MET A 156 -8.71 11.54 -10.21
C MET A 156 -8.17 11.26 -11.63
N ALA A 157 -7.09 10.48 -11.73
CA ALA A 157 -6.51 10.08 -13.00
C ALA A 157 -7.20 8.84 -13.62
N SER A 158 -8.12 8.19 -12.90
CA SER A 158 -8.85 7.04 -13.41
C SER A 158 -9.95 7.52 -14.35
N ARG A 159 -10.12 6.85 -15.48
CA ARG A 159 -11.22 7.13 -16.40
C ARG A 159 -12.56 6.85 -15.70
N SER A 160 -13.62 7.57 -16.10
CA SER A 160 -14.94 7.44 -15.48
C SER A 160 -15.49 6.00 -15.53
N ASP A 161 -15.17 5.26 -16.58
CA ASP A 161 -15.57 3.88 -16.86
C ASP A 161 -14.66 2.81 -16.21
N SER A 162 -13.58 3.21 -15.54
CA SER A 162 -12.71 2.27 -14.84
C SER A 162 -13.37 1.76 -13.56
N ALA A 163 -13.28 0.45 -13.33
CA ALA A 163 -13.64 -0.18 -12.06
C ALA A 163 -12.57 0.06 -10.97
N GLU A 164 -11.43 0.67 -11.31
CA GLU A 164 -10.35 0.92 -10.36
C GLU A 164 -10.76 1.86 -9.23
N MET A 165 -10.50 1.39 -8.00
CA MET A 165 -10.65 2.15 -6.78
C MET A 165 -9.59 1.74 -5.77
N PHE A 166 -9.51 2.47 -4.67
CA PHE A 166 -8.64 2.17 -3.55
C PHE A 166 -9.43 2.23 -2.24
N PHE A 167 -9.09 1.40 -1.26
CA PHE A 167 -9.42 1.70 0.12
C PHE A 167 -8.29 2.49 0.77
N LEU A 168 -8.65 3.61 1.40
CA LEU A 168 -7.82 4.37 2.31
C LEU A 168 -8.26 4.09 3.75
N ALA A 169 -7.55 3.20 4.42
CA ALA A 169 -7.72 2.88 5.83
C ALA A 169 -6.73 3.69 6.67
N ARG A 170 -7.19 4.39 7.71
CA ARG A 170 -6.39 5.32 8.52
C ARG A 170 -6.60 5.09 10.00
N GLY A 171 -5.54 5.32 10.78
CA GLY A 171 -5.57 5.16 12.23
C GLY A 171 -5.52 3.68 12.58
N PHE A 172 -4.43 3.00 12.21
CA PHE A 172 -4.22 1.61 12.61
C PHE A 172 -4.28 1.51 14.14
N LYS A 173 -5.13 0.63 14.68
CA LYS A 173 -5.39 0.50 16.12
C LYS A 173 -4.36 -0.36 16.86
N GLY A 174 -3.45 -1.01 16.12
CA GLY A 174 -2.59 -2.07 16.65
C GLY A 174 -3.28 -3.43 16.60
N LEU A 175 -2.47 -4.51 16.64
CA LEU A 175 -2.99 -5.85 16.86
C LEU A 175 -3.28 -5.96 18.36
N GLN A 176 -4.57 -6.04 18.73
CA GLN A 176 -4.92 -6.34 20.13
C GLN A 176 -4.40 -7.74 20.45
N SER A 177 -3.54 -7.82 21.46
CA SER A 177 -3.08 -9.07 22.08
C SER A 177 -4.21 -9.76 22.83
#